data_AF-A0A2D9S0U5-F1
#
_entry.id   AF-A0A2D9S0U5-F1
#
_cell.length_a   1.000
_cell.length_b   1.000
_cell.length_c   1.000
_cell.angle_alpha   90.00
_cell.angle_beta   90.00
_cell.angle_gamma   90.00
#
_symmetry.space_group_name_H-M   'P 1'
#
loop_
_entity.id
_entity.type
_entity.pdbx_description
1 polymer ?
#
loop_
_entity_poly.entity_id
_entity_poly.type
_entity_poly.pdbx_seq_one_letter_code
_entity_poly.pdbx_strand_id
1 'polypeptide(L)'
;MHSESEQTQQRAMSIATAIEQMTQTSKEIAQSAFKTLESSQALDKLADEATQANNTIKTSIHNLTVQMQDVENSAKTMGEHLSEISGILDTINTLSDQTNLLALNAAIEAARAGEHGRGFAVVADEVRQLATASRGSSDKISSLLDTLAQVSNTVINGVSQSAEAARTSLNLTEKGERTASTVRDSAGNVEIQANAMSAASEQQSVTSDQIAKDVVAVQDAATHQVSIADELKALTTDLQTNNALLERTMANFKY
;
A
#
# COMPACT_ATOMS: atom_id res chain seq x y z
N MET A 1 -22.97 -19.62 63.39
CA MET A 1 -24.30 -19.24 62.86
C MET A 1 -24.42 -17.74 62.62
N HIS A 2 -24.67 -16.88 63.63
CA HIS A 2 -24.85 -15.41 63.39
C HIS A 2 -23.64 -14.78 62.66
N SER A 3 -22.42 -14.97 63.18
CA SER A 3 -21.17 -14.45 62.56
C SER A 3 -20.87 -15.05 61.18
N GLU A 4 -21.30 -16.28 60.89
CA GLU A 4 -21.11 -16.91 59.57
C GLU A 4 -22.08 -16.35 58.53
N SER A 5 -23.32 -16.05 58.93
CA SER A 5 -24.31 -15.41 58.05
C SER A 5 -23.96 -13.94 57.76
N GLU A 6 -23.45 -13.19 58.74
CA GLU A 6 -22.90 -11.84 58.52
C GLU A 6 -21.71 -11.88 57.53
N GLN A 7 -20.80 -12.83 57.69
CA GLN A 7 -19.68 -13.01 56.77
C GLN A 7 -20.16 -13.38 55.35
N THR A 8 -21.23 -14.18 55.25
CA THR A 8 -21.85 -14.55 53.96
C THR A 8 -22.47 -13.32 53.27
N GLN A 9 -23.15 -12.45 54.02
CA GLN A 9 -23.68 -11.17 53.52
C GLN A 9 -22.57 -10.27 52.96
N GLN A 10 -21.46 -10.14 53.69
CA GLN A 10 -20.33 -9.31 53.25
C GLN A 10 -19.67 -9.86 51.98
N ARG A 11 -19.56 -11.21 51.86
CA ARG A 11 -19.10 -11.86 50.63
C ARG A 11 -20.05 -11.64 49.47
N ALA A 12 -21.36 -11.75 49.69
CA ALA A 12 -22.38 -11.50 48.68
C ALA A 12 -22.28 -10.07 48.11
N MET A 13 -22.14 -9.05 48.98
CA MET A 13 -21.92 -7.67 48.54
C MET A 13 -20.64 -7.50 47.70
N SER A 14 -19.55 -8.14 48.12
CA SER A 14 -18.28 -8.07 47.38
C SER A 14 -18.40 -8.72 45.98
N ILE A 15 -19.14 -9.83 45.89
CA ILE A 15 -19.42 -10.49 44.61
C ILE A 15 -20.33 -9.62 43.74
N ALA A 16 -21.36 -8.97 44.32
CA ALA A 16 -22.24 -8.07 43.58
C ALA A 16 -21.46 -6.92 42.91
N THR A 17 -20.53 -6.30 43.65
CA THR A 17 -19.65 -5.26 43.08
C THR A 17 -18.77 -5.81 41.95
N ALA A 18 -18.20 -7.02 42.11
CA ALA A 18 -17.39 -7.65 41.07
C ALA A 18 -18.22 -7.94 39.80
N ILE A 19 -19.49 -8.30 39.95
CA ILE A 19 -20.40 -8.54 38.82
C ILE A 19 -20.76 -7.24 38.10
N GLU A 20 -20.98 -6.15 38.85
CA GLU A 20 -21.24 -4.83 38.25
C GLU A 20 -20.02 -4.38 37.41
N GLN A 21 -18.81 -4.56 37.94
CA GLN A 21 -17.57 -4.33 37.20
C GLN A 21 -17.44 -5.25 35.98
N MET A 22 -17.82 -6.52 36.10
CA MET A 22 -17.81 -7.48 34.99
C MET A 22 -18.76 -7.07 33.88
N THR A 23 -19.99 -6.64 34.21
CA THR A 23 -20.97 -6.13 33.25
C THR A 23 -20.48 -4.90 32.51
N GLN A 24 -19.86 -3.96 33.25
CA GLN A 24 -19.25 -2.77 32.65
C GLN A 24 -18.11 -3.14 31.70
N THR A 25 -17.25 -4.08 32.10
CA THR A 25 -16.14 -4.57 31.26
C THR A 25 -16.66 -5.26 30.00
N SER A 26 -17.69 -6.10 30.10
CA SER A 26 -18.31 -6.74 28.93
C SER A 26 -18.84 -5.70 27.93
N LYS A 27 -19.46 -4.62 28.42
CA LYS A 27 -19.95 -3.53 27.57
C LYS A 27 -18.80 -2.80 26.86
N GLU A 28 -17.69 -2.55 27.56
CA GLU A 28 -16.49 -1.94 26.99
C GLU A 28 -15.82 -2.82 25.93
N ILE A 29 -15.77 -4.14 26.15
CA ILE A 29 -15.26 -5.10 25.15
C ILE A 29 -16.15 -5.12 23.92
N ALA A 30 -17.48 -5.16 24.08
CA ALA A 30 -18.42 -5.11 22.96
C ALA A 30 -18.27 -3.82 22.13
N GLN A 31 -18.14 -2.66 22.79
CA GLN A 31 -17.88 -1.39 22.12
C GLN A 31 -16.53 -1.39 21.38
N SER A 32 -15.50 -1.98 21.98
CA SER A 32 -14.18 -2.10 21.37
C SER A 32 -14.22 -2.99 20.14
N ALA A 33 -14.91 -4.12 20.21
CA ALA A 33 -15.17 -5.01 19.08
C ALA A 33 -15.87 -4.29 17.93
N PHE A 34 -16.88 -3.47 18.21
CA PHE A 34 -17.56 -2.67 17.19
C PHE A 34 -16.62 -1.69 16.48
N LYS A 35 -15.77 -0.97 17.22
CA LYS A 35 -14.75 -0.09 16.63
C LYS A 35 -13.73 -0.86 15.80
N THR A 36 -13.34 -2.06 16.23
CA THR A 36 -12.46 -2.94 15.47
C THR A 36 -13.10 -3.39 14.16
N LEU A 37 -14.41 -3.69 14.13
CA LEU A 37 -15.15 -4.00 12.91
C LEU A 37 -15.12 -2.82 11.93
N GLU A 38 -15.43 -1.60 12.40
CA GLU A 38 -15.40 -0.39 11.56
C GLU A 38 -14.00 -0.14 10.98
N SER A 39 -12.96 -0.30 11.80
CA SER A 39 -11.57 -0.18 11.34
C SER A 39 -11.21 -1.26 10.33
N SER A 40 -11.72 -2.48 10.47
CA SER A 40 -11.49 -3.58 9.53
C SER A 40 -12.13 -3.31 8.18
N GLN A 41 -13.38 -2.83 8.16
CA GLN A 41 -14.08 -2.43 6.94
C GLN A 41 -13.36 -1.29 6.21
N ALA A 42 -12.81 -0.33 6.97
CA ALA A 42 -11.99 0.73 6.39
C ALA A 42 -10.70 0.19 5.76
N LEU A 43 -10.04 -0.80 6.38
CA LEU A 43 -8.86 -1.47 5.82
C LEU A 43 -9.18 -2.25 4.54
N ASP A 44 -10.31 -2.96 4.49
CA ASP A 44 -10.73 -3.67 3.28
C ASP A 44 -10.95 -2.70 2.10
N LYS A 45 -11.63 -1.58 2.36
CA LYS A 45 -11.80 -0.52 1.36
C LYS A 45 -10.48 0.04 0.88
N LEU A 46 -9.54 0.33 1.79
CA LEU A 46 -8.20 0.82 1.44
C LEU A 46 -7.41 -0.21 0.62
N ALA A 47 -7.55 -1.50 0.94
CA ALA A 47 -6.93 -2.57 0.15
C ALA A 47 -7.51 -2.61 -1.27
N ASP A 48 -8.81 -2.41 -1.43
CA ASP A 48 -9.46 -2.35 -2.74
C ASP A 48 -9.02 -1.14 -3.58
N GLU A 49 -8.97 0.05 -2.97
CA GLU A 49 -8.44 1.26 -3.60
C GLU A 49 -6.97 1.05 -4.03
N ALA A 50 -6.15 0.40 -3.20
CA ALA A 50 -4.77 0.05 -3.54
C ALA A 50 -4.68 -0.94 -4.70
N THR A 51 -5.55 -1.96 -4.75
CA THR A 51 -5.63 -2.88 -5.88
C THR A 51 -6.00 -2.16 -7.17
N GLN A 52 -6.99 -1.25 -7.11
CA GLN A 52 -7.40 -0.46 -8.27
C GLN A 52 -6.27 0.44 -8.77
N ALA A 53 -5.59 1.15 -7.87
CA ALA A 53 -4.44 1.99 -8.21
C ALA A 53 -3.31 1.19 -8.87
N ASN A 54 -2.98 0.01 -8.33
CA ASN A 54 -1.98 -0.89 -8.92
C ASN A 54 -2.38 -1.34 -10.33
N ASN A 55 -3.66 -1.64 -10.57
CA ASN A 55 -4.14 -1.99 -11.91
C ASN A 55 -4.00 -0.83 -12.90
N THR A 56 -4.35 0.39 -12.49
CA THR A 56 -4.14 1.58 -13.31
C THR A 56 -2.67 1.77 -13.65
N ILE A 57 -1.77 1.62 -12.66
CA ILE A 57 -0.32 1.73 -12.87
C ILE A 57 0.16 0.67 -13.87
N LYS A 58 -0.28 -0.59 -13.76
CA LYS A 58 0.06 -1.66 -14.73
C LYS A 58 -0.35 -1.28 -16.16
N THR A 59 -1.57 -0.77 -16.35
CA THR A 59 -2.04 -0.31 -17.66
C THR A 59 -1.21 0.85 -18.19
N SER A 60 -0.88 1.84 -17.34
CA SER A 60 -0.02 2.96 -17.72
C SER A 60 1.39 2.51 -18.13
N ILE A 61 1.99 1.58 -17.38
CA ILE A 61 3.30 0.98 -17.71
C ILE A 61 3.22 0.24 -19.04
N HIS A 62 2.16 -0.53 -19.29
CA HIS A 62 1.98 -1.23 -20.56
C HIS A 62 1.93 -0.25 -21.74
N ASN A 63 1.12 0.81 -21.64
CA ASN A 63 1.02 1.83 -22.68
C ASN A 63 2.37 2.54 -22.90
N LEU A 64 3.10 2.82 -21.82
CA LEU A 64 4.42 3.43 -21.88
C LEU A 64 5.41 2.52 -22.63
N THR A 65 5.41 1.21 -22.37
CA THR A 65 6.26 0.24 -23.08
C THR A 65 5.95 0.22 -24.58
N VAL A 66 4.66 0.28 -24.96
CA VAL A 66 4.27 0.35 -26.39
C VAL A 66 4.81 1.64 -27.03
N GLN A 67 4.63 2.79 -26.38
CA GLN A 67 5.15 4.07 -26.88
C GLN A 67 6.68 4.07 -27.00
N MET A 68 7.38 3.47 -26.04
CA MET A 68 8.84 3.32 -26.10
C MET A 68 9.28 2.50 -27.32
N GLN A 69 8.55 1.42 -27.65
CA GLN A 69 8.83 0.61 -28.83
C GLN A 69 8.67 1.41 -30.14
N ASP A 70 7.66 2.26 -30.21
CA ASP A 70 7.43 3.14 -31.37
C ASP A 70 8.56 4.18 -31.55
N VAL A 71 9.05 4.74 -30.43
CA VAL A 71 10.19 5.67 -30.43
C VAL A 71 11.47 4.96 -30.84
N GLU A 72 11.72 3.75 -30.34
CA GLU A 72 12.88 2.93 -30.74
C GLU A 72 12.86 2.64 -32.25
N ASN A 73 11.72 2.21 -32.78
CA ASN A 73 11.55 1.95 -34.21
C ASN A 73 11.80 3.21 -35.05
N SER A 74 11.25 4.35 -34.62
CA SER A 74 11.44 5.64 -35.31
C SER A 74 12.90 6.09 -35.30
N ALA A 75 13.60 5.93 -34.17
CA ALA A 75 15.02 6.26 -34.06
C ALA A 75 15.89 5.33 -34.94
N LYS A 76 15.54 4.05 -35.02
CA LYS A 76 16.20 3.09 -35.91
C LYS A 76 16.03 3.47 -37.38
N THR A 77 14.79 3.74 -37.82
CA THR A 77 14.52 4.19 -39.19
C THR A 77 15.23 5.51 -39.51
N MET A 78 15.31 6.43 -38.55
CA MET A 78 16.12 7.64 -38.70
C MET A 78 17.60 7.29 -38.94
N GLY A 79 18.16 6.35 -38.17
CA GLY A 79 19.54 5.88 -38.37
C GLY A 79 19.79 5.29 -39.77
N GLU A 80 18.84 4.52 -40.30
CA GLU A 80 18.88 3.96 -41.66
C GLU A 80 18.88 5.08 -42.72
N HIS A 81 18.00 6.08 -42.59
CA HIS A 81 17.96 7.23 -43.50
C HIS A 81 19.22 8.10 -43.43
N LEU A 82 19.78 8.33 -42.24
CA LEU A 82 21.04 9.06 -42.09
C LEU A 82 22.20 8.35 -42.80
N SER A 83 22.24 7.01 -42.73
CA SER A 83 23.22 6.20 -43.46
C SER A 83 23.05 6.30 -44.98
N GLU A 84 21.82 6.29 -45.47
CA GLU A 84 21.52 6.43 -46.90
C GLU A 84 21.94 7.80 -47.43
N ILE A 85 21.60 8.89 -46.71
CA ILE A 85 21.99 10.25 -47.09
C ILE A 85 23.51 10.41 -47.07
N SER A 86 24.20 9.79 -46.11
CA SER A 86 25.68 9.82 -46.06
C SER A 86 26.30 9.20 -47.33
N GLY A 87 25.75 8.09 -47.83
CA GLY A 87 26.20 7.50 -49.10
C GLY A 87 25.94 8.39 -50.33
N ILE A 88 24.85 9.17 -50.32
CA ILE A 88 24.58 10.17 -51.36
C ILE A 88 25.62 11.29 -51.31
N LEU A 89 25.97 11.78 -50.12
CA LEU A 89 27.00 12.82 -49.96
C LEU A 89 28.37 12.34 -50.42
N ASP A 90 28.76 11.09 -50.15
CA ASP A 90 30.00 10.51 -50.69
C ASP A 90 30.02 10.51 -52.22
N THR A 91 28.86 10.24 -52.84
CA THR A 91 28.70 10.33 -54.30
C THR A 91 28.85 11.77 -54.78
N ILE A 92 28.24 12.74 -54.11
CA ILE A 92 28.35 14.17 -54.45
C ILE A 92 29.79 14.67 -54.30
N ASN A 93 30.49 14.25 -53.24
CA ASN A 93 31.90 14.57 -53.02
C ASN A 93 32.77 13.99 -54.13
N THR A 94 32.51 12.75 -54.54
CA THR A 94 33.19 12.13 -55.68
C THR A 94 32.93 12.89 -56.99
N LEU A 95 31.68 13.29 -57.26
CA LEU A 95 31.33 14.08 -58.44
C LEU A 95 31.95 15.48 -58.42
N SER A 96 32.00 16.12 -57.25
CA SER A 96 32.63 17.43 -57.08
C SER A 96 34.13 17.35 -57.36
N ASP A 97 34.79 16.27 -56.95
CA ASP A 97 36.21 16.04 -57.21
C ASP A 97 36.50 15.79 -58.68
N GLN A 98 35.68 14.97 -59.33
CA GLN A 98 35.76 14.75 -60.77
C GLN A 98 35.52 16.06 -61.55
N THR A 99 34.52 16.84 -61.14
CA THR A 99 34.20 18.14 -61.76
C THR A 99 35.35 19.13 -61.58
N ASN A 100 35.93 19.19 -60.38
CA ASN A 100 37.08 20.04 -60.08
C ASN A 100 38.31 19.65 -60.92
N LEU A 101 38.55 18.35 -61.11
CA LEU A 101 39.64 17.82 -61.92
C LEU A 101 39.41 18.07 -63.42
N LEU A 102 38.17 17.93 -63.90
CA LEU A 102 37.77 18.29 -65.26
C LEU A 102 37.95 19.78 -65.54
N ALA A 103 37.52 20.64 -64.60
CA ALA A 103 37.67 22.09 -64.70
C ALA A 103 39.16 22.50 -64.71
N LEU A 104 39.99 21.85 -63.91
CA LEU A 104 41.44 22.06 -63.93
C LEU A 104 42.05 21.71 -65.29
N ASN A 105 41.68 20.56 -65.87
CA ASN A 105 42.16 20.17 -67.20
C ASN A 105 41.70 21.16 -68.28
N ALA A 106 40.45 21.65 -68.20
CA ALA A 106 39.94 22.67 -69.10
C ALA A 106 40.69 24.00 -68.98
N ALA A 107 41.02 24.43 -67.76
CA ALA A 107 41.82 25.64 -67.51
C ALA A 107 43.23 25.52 -68.11
N ILE A 108 43.86 24.35 -67.99
CA ILE A 108 45.17 24.06 -68.59
C ILE A 108 45.10 24.16 -70.13
N GLU A 109 44.09 23.55 -70.75
CA GLU A 109 43.97 23.57 -72.21
C GLU A 109 43.59 24.96 -72.74
N ALA A 110 42.78 25.71 -71.99
CA ALA A 110 42.47 27.11 -72.29
C ALA A 110 43.73 28.00 -72.24
N ALA A 111 44.61 27.80 -71.26
CA ALA A 111 45.90 28.49 -71.20
C ALA A 111 46.81 28.13 -72.39
N ARG A 112 46.75 26.88 -72.84
CA ARG A 112 47.52 26.38 -73.99
C ARG A 112 47.06 26.99 -75.32
N ALA A 113 45.77 27.32 -75.46
CA ALA A 113 45.21 28.00 -76.62
C ALA A 113 45.54 29.52 -76.68
N GLY A 114 46.20 30.08 -75.67
CA GLY A 114 46.63 31.48 -75.64
C GLY A 114 45.46 32.47 -75.65
N GLU A 115 45.54 33.52 -76.47
CA GLU A 115 44.52 34.57 -76.55
C GLU A 115 43.13 34.03 -76.96
N HIS A 116 43.07 32.95 -77.76
CA HIS A 116 41.80 32.33 -78.18
C HIS A 116 41.10 31.57 -77.04
N GLY A 117 41.82 31.21 -75.97
CA GLY A 117 41.30 30.45 -74.83
C GLY A 117 40.81 31.28 -73.65
N ARG A 118 40.98 32.61 -73.65
CA ARG A 118 40.67 33.47 -72.48
C ARG A 118 39.24 33.33 -71.95
N GLY A 119 38.25 33.24 -72.84
CA GLY A 119 36.85 33.04 -72.43
C GLY A 119 36.62 31.68 -71.78
N PHE A 120 37.24 30.62 -72.30
CA PHE A 120 37.16 29.28 -71.72
C PHE A 120 37.88 29.18 -70.37
N ALA A 121 39.00 29.88 -70.19
CA ALA A 121 39.73 29.90 -68.92
C ALA A 121 38.87 30.46 -67.78
N VAL A 122 38.12 31.55 -68.03
CA VAL A 122 37.21 32.13 -67.02
C VAL A 122 36.10 31.15 -66.63
N VAL A 123 35.49 30.47 -67.62
CA VAL A 123 34.45 29.47 -67.34
C VAL A 123 35.03 28.29 -66.56
N ALA A 124 36.22 27.81 -66.90
CA ALA A 124 36.88 26.72 -66.20
C ALA A 124 37.16 27.06 -64.72
N ASP A 125 37.64 28.28 -64.44
CA ASP A 125 37.85 28.74 -63.07
C ASP A 125 36.55 28.86 -62.27
N GLU A 126 35.46 29.32 -62.89
CA GLU A 126 34.13 29.41 -62.26
C GLU A 126 33.59 28.01 -61.92
N VAL A 127 33.69 27.05 -62.85
CA VAL A 127 33.30 25.65 -62.60
C VAL A 127 34.14 25.05 -61.47
N ARG A 128 35.43 25.36 -61.40
CA ARG A 128 36.33 24.91 -60.33
C ARG A 128 35.90 25.45 -58.95
N GLN A 129 35.55 26.74 -58.89
CA GLN A 129 35.04 27.36 -57.66
C GLN A 129 33.71 26.73 -57.23
N LEU A 130 32.79 26.51 -58.16
CA LEU A 130 31.51 25.84 -57.88
C LEU A 130 31.70 24.41 -57.36
N ALA A 131 32.60 23.63 -57.96
CA ALA A 131 32.92 22.28 -57.51
C ALA A 131 33.50 22.28 -56.07
N THR A 132 34.40 23.21 -55.78
CA THR A 132 34.98 23.37 -54.43
C THR A 132 33.93 23.79 -53.40
N ALA A 133 33.06 24.73 -53.76
CA ALA A 133 31.96 25.18 -52.91
C ALA A 133 30.92 24.08 -52.66
N SER A 134 30.64 23.25 -53.67
CA SER A 134 29.76 22.09 -53.57
C SER A 134 30.30 21.06 -52.57
N ARG A 135 31.58 20.69 -52.69
CA ARG A 135 32.26 19.81 -51.73
C ARG A 135 32.21 20.35 -50.30
N GLY A 136 32.59 21.61 -50.11
CA GLY A 136 32.55 22.24 -48.78
C GLY A 136 31.15 22.32 -48.17
N SER A 137 30.09 22.33 -49.00
CA SER A 137 28.71 22.26 -48.53
C SER A 137 28.32 20.83 -48.14
N SER A 138 28.71 19.84 -48.95
CA SER A 138 28.51 18.42 -48.65
C SER A 138 29.18 18.00 -47.35
N ASP A 139 30.42 18.44 -47.11
CA ASP A 139 31.15 18.14 -45.86
C ASP A 139 30.46 18.74 -44.63
N LYS A 140 29.90 19.95 -44.75
CA LYS A 140 29.08 20.54 -43.69
C LYS A 140 27.81 19.74 -43.43
N ILE A 141 27.11 19.28 -44.47
CA ILE A 141 25.92 18.44 -44.30
C ILE A 141 26.30 17.11 -43.63
N SER A 142 27.42 16.49 -44.03
CA SER A 142 27.92 15.26 -43.41
C SER A 142 28.13 15.44 -41.90
N SER A 143 28.77 16.54 -41.46
CA SER A 143 28.95 16.82 -40.04
C SER A 143 27.64 16.98 -39.25
N LEU A 144 26.59 17.52 -39.90
CA LEU A 144 25.26 17.64 -39.31
C LEU A 144 24.57 16.27 -39.19
N LEU A 145 24.75 15.40 -40.18
CA LEU A 145 24.23 14.03 -40.15
C LEU A 145 24.90 13.19 -39.05
N ASP A 146 26.21 13.33 -38.85
CA ASP A 146 26.92 12.68 -37.75
C ASP A 146 26.35 13.09 -36.38
N THR A 147 26.07 14.40 -36.23
CA THR A 147 25.44 14.93 -35.02
C THR A 147 24.03 14.34 -34.83
N LEU A 148 23.24 14.25 -35.90
CA LEU A 148 21.91 13.64 -35.85
C LEU A 148 21.97 12.14 -35.53
N ALA A 149 22.97 11.42 -36.03
CA ALA A 149 23.19 10.01 -35.71
C ALA A 149 23.52 9.81 -34.22
N GLN A 150 24.36 10.70 -33.66
CA GLN A 150 24.66 10.69 -32.23
C GLN A 150 23.42 10.97 -31.37
N VAL A 151 22.57 11.92 -31.79
CA VAL A 151 21.29 12.19 -31.12
C VAL A 151 20.37 10.97 -31.19
N SER A 152 20.26 10.32 -32.35
CA SER A 152 19.46 9.09 -32.51
C SER A 152 19.92 7.98 -31.55
N ASN A 153 21.23 7.73 -31.46
CA ASN A 153 21.80 6.78 -30.52
C ASN A 153 21.52 7.14 -29.05
N THR A 154 21.53 8.44 -28.72
CA THR A 154 21.19 8.93 -27.39
C THR A 154 19.72 8.64 -27.05
N VAL A 155 18.81 8.83 -28.02
CA VAL A 155 17.39 8.49 -27.87
C VAL A 155 17.19 7.00 -27.62
N ILE A 156 17.85 6.12 -28.41
CA ILE A 156 17.79 4.66 -28.24
C ILE A 156 18.25 4.25 -26.83
N ASN A 157 19.38 4.80 -26.37
CA ASN A 157 19.87 4.53 -25.01
C ASN A 157 18.89 5.01 -23.93
N GLY A 158 18.28 6.18 -24.12
CA GLY A 158 17.25 6.71 -23.21
C GLY A 158 16.00 5.82 -23.15
N VAL A 159 15.55 5.30 -24.30
CA VAL A 159 14.44 4.34 -24.38
C VAL A 159 14.80 3.04 -23.65
N SER A 160 16.01 2.51 -23.85
CA SER A 160 16.46 1.29 -23.16
C SER A 160 16.47 1.43 -21.63
N GLN A 161 16.97 2.55 -21.11
CA GLN A 161 16.94 2.85 -19.67
C GLN A 161 15.50 2.99 -19.15
N SER A 162 14.64 3.63 -19.93
CA SER A 162 13.23 3.82 -19.59
C SER A 162 12.48 2.47 -19.56
N ALA A 163 12.82 1.54 -20.45
CA ALA A 163 12.25 0.19 -20.46
C ALA A 163 12.64 -0.61 -19.20
N GLU A 164 13.89 -0.49 -18.73
CA GLU A 164 14.32 -1.13 -17.48
C GLU A 164 13.62 -0.52 -16.25
N ALA A 165 13.43 0.81 -16.23
CA ALA A 165 12.66 1.50 -15.19
C ALA A 165 11.19 1.05 -15.19
N ALA A 166 10.57 0.89 -16.36
CA ALA A 166 9.22 0.36 -16.52
C ALA A 166 9.10 -1.07 -15.98
N ARG A 167 10.08 -1.93 -16.27
CA ARG A 167 10.14 -3.32 -15.75
C ARG A 167 10.27 -3.36 -14.22
N THR A 168 11.13 -2.52 -13.65
CA THR A 168 11.28 -2.39 -12.20
C THR A 168 9.98 -1.91 -11.55
N SER A 169 9.32 -0.93 -12.17
CA SER A 169 8.04 -0.39 -11.69
C SER A 169 6.94 -1.46 -11.71
N LEU A 170 6.92 -2.34 -12.72
CA LEU A 170 5.98 -3.45 -12.80
C LEU A 170 6.16 -4.43 -11.63
N ASN A 171 7.41 -4.81 -11.31
CA ASN A 171 7.71 -5.69 -10.17
C ASN A 171 7.27 -5.07 -8.83
N LEU A 172 7.54 -3.78 -8.64
CA LEU A 172 7.08 -3.05 -7.45
C LEU A 172 5.56 -3.03 -7.35
N THR A 173 4.86 -2.88 -8.48
CA THR A 173 3.39 -2.90 -8.54
C THR A 173 2.83 -4.27 -8.18
N GLU A 174 3.44 -5.36 -8.66
CA GLU A 174 3.08 -6.74 -8.27
C GLU A 174 3.34 -7.03 -6.78
N LYS A 175 4.39 -6.42 -6.21
CA LYS A 175 4.61 -6.48 -4.76
C LYS A 175 3.53 -5.71 -4.01
N GLY A 176 3.15 -4.52 -4.48
CA GLY A 176 2.07 -3.72 -3.92
C GLY A 176 0.73 -4.45 -3.93
N GLU A 177 0.41 -5.15 -5.01
CA GLU A 177 -0.81 -5.97 -5.13
C GLU A 177 -0.83 -7.11 -4.10
N ARG A 178 0.29 -7.82 -3.92
CA ARG A 178 0.40 -8.87 -2.89
C ARG A 178 0.22 -8.30 -1.49
N THR A 179 0.79 -7.13 -1.21
CA THR A 179 0.61 -6.44 0.06
C THR A 179 -0.85 -6.06 0.29
N ALA A 180 -1.53 -5.49 -0.72
CA ALA A 180 -2.96 -5.16 -0.63
C ALA A 180 -3.82 -6.42 -0.35
N SER A 181 -3.54 -7.53 -1.01
CA SER A 181 -4.21 -8.82 -0.74
C SER A 181 -4.00 -9.28 0.71
N THR A 182 -2.76 -9.19 1.21
CA THR A 182 -2.45 -9.60 2.60
C THR A 182 -3.16 -8.71 3.62
N VAL A 183 -3.29 -7.40 3.34
CA VAL A 183 -4.04 -6.46 4.18
C VAL A 183 -5.52 -6.82 4.20
N ARG A 184 -6.12 -7.13 3.05
CA ARG A 184 -7.50 -7.59 2.94
C ARG A 184 -7.75 -8.87 3.74
N ASP A 185 -6.90 -9.88 3.59
CA ASP A 185 -7.02 -11.13 4.34
C ASP A 185 -6.90 -10.90 5.86
N SER A 186 -5.99 -10.00 6.25
CA SER A 186 -5.81 -9.62 7.66
C SER A 186 -7.03 -8.88 8.21
N ALA A 187 -7.64 -7.98 7.43
CA ALA A 187 -8.88 -7.32 7.79
C ALA A 187 -10.01 -8.34 8.00
N GLY A 188 -10.22 -9.27 7.07
CA GLY A 188 -11.21 -10.34 7.22
C GLY A 188 -11.01 -11.16 8.51
N ASN A 189 -9.76 -11.50 8.85
CA ASN A 189 -9.45 -12.21 10.10
C ASN A 189 -9.75 -11.37 11.35
N VAL A 190 -9.49 -10.06 11.31
CA VAL A 190 -9.81 -9.12 12.40
C VAL A 190 -11.33 -8.98 12.55
N GLU A 191 -12.07 -8.97 11.46
CA GLU A 191 -13.54 -8.91 11.46
C GLU A 191 -14.15 -10.14 12.16
N ILE A 192 -13.67 -11.34 11.82
CA ILE A 192 -14.11 -12.60 12.47
C ILE A 192 -13.84 -12.55 13.97
N GLN A 193 -12.64 -12.09 14.37
CA GLN A 193 -12.28 -11.98 15.79
C GLN A 193 -13.14 -10.96 16.53
N ALA A 194 -13.43 -9.81 15.92
CA ALA A 194 -14.28 -8.79 16.52
C ALA A 194 -15.72 -9.28 16.71
N ASN A 195 -16.29 -9.99 15.73
CA ASN A 195 -17.59 -10.65 15.88
C ASN A 195 -17.59 -11.68 17.03
N ALA A 196 -16.53 -12.50 17.14
CA ALA A 196 -16.39 -13.45 18.24
C ALA A 196 -16.30 -12.76 19.62
N MET A 197 -15.56 -11.65 19.72
CA MET A 197 -15.47 -10.85 20.95
C MET A 197 -16.83 -10.25 21.33
N SER A 198 -17.60 -9.74 20.36
CA SER A 198 -18.93 -9.21 20.60
C SER A 198 -19.87 -10.29 21.15
N ALA A 199 -19.89 -11.47 20.53
CA ALA A 199 -20.69 -12.61 20.99
C ALA A 199 -20.28 -13.08 22.39
N ALA A 200 -18.97 -13.17 22.66
CA ALA A 200 -18.46 -13.54 23.98
C ALA A 200 -18.84 -12.51 25.05
N SER A 201 -18.80 -11.22 24.73
CA SER A 201 -19.17 -10.13 25.63
C SER A 201 -20.66 -10.15 25.96
N GLU A 202 -21.51 -10.44 24.98
CA GLU A 202 -22.95 -10.61 25.17
C GLU A 202 -23.24 -11.79 26.09
N GLN A 203 -22.61 -12.94 25.84
CA GLN A 203 -22.73 -14.12 26.71
C GLN A 203 -22.23 -13.84 28.13
N GLN A 204 -21.13 -13.11 28.29
CA GLN A 204 -20.61 -12.70 29.59
C GLN A 204 -21.59 -11.77 30.31
N SER A 205 -22.24 -10.84 29.62
CA SER A 205 -23.26 -9.96 30.20
C SER A 205 -24.48 -10.75 30.69
N VAL A 206 -24.95 -11.73 29.91
CA VAL A 206 -26.05 -12.62 30.31
C VAL A 206 -25.67 -13.43 31.56
N THR A 207 -24.43 -13.94 31.59
CA THR A 207 -23.91 -14.71 32.73
C THR A 207 -23.78 -13.82 33.97
N SER A 208 -23.27 -12.59 33.83
CA SER A 208 -23.22 -11.60 34.91
C SER A 208 -24.59 -11.34 35.52
N ASP A 209 -25.62 -11.13 34.69
CA ASP A 209 -26.99 -10.89 35.16
C ASP A 209 -27.55 -12.09 35.94
N GLN A 210 -27.25 -13.32 35.49
CA GLN A 210 -27.64 -14.53 36.21
C GLN A 210 -26.94 -14.64 37.56
N ILE A 211 -25.63 -14.41 37.62
CA ILE A 211 -24.88 -14.45 38.89
C ILE A 211 -25.39 -13.33 39.82
N ALA A 212 -25.73 -12.15 39.30
CA ALA A 212 -26.30 -11.06 40.11
C ALA A 212 -27.58 -11.51 40.82
N LYS A 213 -28.48 -12.19 40.11
CA LYS A 213 -29.72 -12.77 40.67
C LYS A 213 -29.41 -13.82 41.74
N ASP A 214 -28.44 -14.70 41.49
CA ASP A 214 -28.04 -15.74 42.44
C ASP A 214 -27.44 -15.14 43.72
N VAL A 215 -26.67 -14.05 43.61
CA VAL A 215 -26.10 -13.32 44.75
C VAL A 215 -27.18 -12.67 45.61
N VAL A 216 -28.21 -12.07 44.99
CA VAL A 216 -29.37 -11.53 45.72
C VAL A 216 -30.07 -12.66 46.48
N ALA A 217 -30.30 -13.81 45.85
CA ALA A 217 -30.91 -14.96 46.51
C ALA A 217 -30.09 -15.48 47.71
N VAL A 218 -28.75 -15.51 47.59
CA VAL A 218 -27.83 -15.85 48.71
C VAL A 218 -27.90 -14.83 49.83
N GLN A 219 -27.98 -13.53 49.49
CA GLN A 219 -28.09 -12.46 50.47
C GLN A 219 -29.42 -12.56 51.25
N ASP A 220 -30.53 -12.82 50.56
CA ASP A 220 -31.85 -13.01 51.19
C ASP A 220 -31.85 -14.24 52.11
N ALA A 221 -31.27 -15.36 51.65
CA ALA A 221 -31.14 -16.58 52.46
C ALA A 221 -30.28 -16.35 53.71
N ALA A 222 -29.15 -15.64 53.58
CA ALA A 222 -28.30 -15.28 54.72
C ALA A 222 -29.04 -14.39 55.72
N THR A 223 -29.82 -13.43 55.25
CA THR A 223 -30.65 -12.54 56.09
C THR A 223 -31.72 -13.32 56.85
N HIS A 224 -32.41 -14.24 56.17
CA HIS A 224 -33.39 -15.12 56.80
C HIS A 224 -32.74 -16.02 57.86
N GLN A 225 -31.53 -16.51 57.61
CA GLN A 225 -30.78 -17.33 58.56
C GLN A 225 -30.33 -16.56 59.81
N VAL A 226 -29.98 -15.26 59.67
CA VAL A 226 -29.75 -14.37 60.82
C VAL A 226 -31.02 -14.24 61.66
N SER A 227 -32.17 -13.98 61.03
CA SER A 227 -33.47 -13.88 61.73
C SER A 227 -33.80 -15.15 62.51
N ILE A 228 -33.66 -16.33 61.88
CA ILE A 228 -33.87 -17.62 62.55
C ILE A 228 -32.90 -17.81 63.72
N ALA A 229 -31.62 -17.44 63.55
CA ALA A 229 -30.63 -17.56 64.62
C ALA A 229 -30.98 -16.68 65.82
N ASP A 230 -31.52 -15.48 65.58
CA ASP A 230 -31.97 -14.57 66.64
C ASP A 230 -33.23 -15.10 67.36
N GLU A 231 -34.20 -15.64 66.61
CA GLU A 231 -35.38 -16.31 67.19
C GLU A 231 -35.00 -17.53 68.03
N LEU A 232 -34.09 -18.38 67.54
CA LEU A 232 -33.58 -19.54 68.28
C LEU A 232 -32.85 -19.11 69.55
N LYS A 233 -32.09 -18.02 69.50
CA LYS A 233 -31.41 -17.46 70.68
C LYS A 233 -32.42 -16.96 71.72
N ALA A 234 -33.47 -16.27 71.29
CA ALA A 234 -34.56 -15.84 72.16
C ALA A 234 -35.26 -17.05 72.81
N LEU A 235 -35.65 -18.05 72.01
CA LEU A 235 -36.28 -19.28 72.51
C LEU A 235 -35.40 -20.04 73.51
N THR A 236 -34.10 -20.13 73.24
CA THR A 236 -33.15 -20.78 74.15
C THR A 236 -33.05 -20.04 75.48
N THR A 237 -33.09 -18.70 75.44
CA THR A 237 -33.09 -17.84 76.64
C THR A 237 -34.38 -18.03 77.46
N ASP A 238 -35.53 -18.13 76.79
CA ASP A 238 -36.82 -18.41 77.44
C ASP A 238 -36.83 -19.80 78.08
N LEU A 239 -36.31 -20.82 77.38
CA LEU A 239 -36.18 -22.18 77.92
C LEU A 239 -35.25 -22.22 79.15
N GLN A 240 -34.12 -21.52 79.11
CA GLN A 240 -33.22 -21.40 80.27
C GLN A 240 -33.92 -20.74 81.46
N THR A 241 -34.70 -19.68 81.21
CA THR A 241 -35.46 -18.97 82.24
C THR A 241 -36.55 -19.86 82.86
N ASN A 242 -37.30 -20.57 82.03
CA ASN A 242 -38.32 -21.52 82.47
C ASN A 242 -37.72 -22.69 83.26
N ASN A 243 -36.58 -23.22 82.82
CA ASN A 243 -35.90 -24.30 83.52
C ASN A 243 -35.39 -23.84 84.91
N ALA A 244 -34.79 -22.66 85.00
CA ALA A 244 -34.41 -22.06 86.28
C ALA A 244 -35.62 -21.83 87.22
N LEU A 245 -36.77 -21.46 86.67
CA LEU A 245 -38.02 -21.34 87.43
C LEU A 245 -38.52 -22.70 87.95
N LEU A 246 -38.45 -23.74 87.12
CA LEU A 246 -38.80 -25.10 87.50
C LEU A 246 -37.87 -25.62 88.60
N GLU A 247 -36.56 -25.45 88.47
CA GLU A 247 -35.60 -25.82 89.51
C GLU A 247 -35.91 -25.12 90.85
N ARG A 248 -36.23 -23.82 90.80
CA ARG A 248 -36.61 -23.04 91.98
C ARG A 248 -37.92 -23.52 92.60
N THR A 249 -38.93 -23.84 91.80
CA THR A 249 -40.20 -24.37 92.32
C THR A 249 -40.04 -25.76 92.91
N MET A 250 -39.30 -26.66 92.26
CA MET A 250 -38.97 -27.99 92.80
C MET A 250 -38.17 -27.92 94.10
N ALA A 251 -37.25 -26.96 94.24
CA ALA A 251 -36.53 -26.72 95.50
C ALA A 251 -37.47 -26.28 96.64
N ASN A 252 -38.50 -25.48 96.34
CA ASN A 252 -39.49 -25.05 97.32
C ASN A 252 -40.46 -26.18 97.76
N PHE A 253 -40.67 -27.21 96.92
CA PHE A 253 -41.51 -28.37 97.25
C PHE A 253 -40.78 -29.48 98.04
N LYS A 254 -39.46 -29.36 98.25
CA LYS A 254 -38.66 -30.34 99.01
C LYS A 254 -38.64 -30.11 100.53
N TYR A 255 -39.56 -29.31 101.06
CA TYR A 255 -39.76 -29.09 102.51
C TYR A 255 -41.09 -29.66 102.98
#